data_AF-A0AAE8FRF2-F1
#
_entry.id   AF-A0AAE8FRF2-F1
#
_cell.length_a   1.000
_cell.length_b   1.000
_cell.length_c   1.000
_cell.angle_alpha   90.00
_cell.angle_beta   90.00
_cell.angle_gamma   90.00
#
_symmetry.space_group_name_H-M   'P 1'
#
loop_
_entity.id
_entity.type
_entity.pdbx_description
1 polymer ?
#
loop_
_entity_poly.entity_id
_entity_poly.type
_entity_poly.pdbx_seq_one_letter_code
_entity_poly.pdbx_strand_id
1 'polypeptide(L)'
;MKILSDIYSLIEDENIELEEFYFKSSNIEGIYFKVSGINPIIEIHKKLLADTRKYISVLAEELGHHFTSSGNLTSECITYSDKINRSKQENKARMWA
;
A
#
# COMPACT_ATOMS: atom_id res chain seq x y z
N MET A 1 16.29 6.47 -10.48
CA MET A 1 15.54 7.75 -10.51
C MET A 1 14.32 7.70 -11.42
N LYS A 2 14.36 7.07 -12.60
CA LYS A 2 13.18 6.90 -13.49
C LYS A 2 12.00 6.18 -12.80
N ILE A 3 12.27 5.07 -12.12
CA ILE A 3 11.28 4.24 -11.41
C ILE A 3 10.43 5.03 -10.40
N LEU A 4 11.03 5.92 -9.60
CA LEU A 4 10.29 6.69 -8.59
C LEU A 4 9.40 7.75 -9.25
N SER A 5 9.87 8.37 -10.34
CA SER A 5 9.04 9.28 -11.14
C SER A 5 7.85 8.56 -11.75
N ASP A 6 8.07 7.34 -12.27
CA ASP A 6 7.01 6.53 -12.88
C ASP A 6 5.95 6.14 -11.83
N ILE A 7 6.37 5.81 -10.60
CA ILE A 7 5.45 5.54 -9.47
C ILE A 7 4.64 6.79 -9.12
N TYR A 8 5.26 7.97 -9.02
CA TYR A 8 4.53 9.20 -8.71
C TYR A 8 3.54 9.58 -9.82
N SER A 9 3.91 9.40 -11.10
CA SER A 9 2.98 9.62 -12.20
C SER A 9 1.77 8.69 -12.12
N LEU A 10 1.95 7.41 -11.79
CA LEU A 10 0.83 6.49 -11.59
C LEU A 10 -0.08 6.89 -10.42
N ILE A 11 0.50 7.37 -9.32
CA ILE A 11 -0.26 7.86 -8.15
C ILE A 11 -1.12 9.07 -8.54
N GLU A 12 -0.55 10.00 -9.30
CA GLU A 12 -1.25 11.18 -9.80
C GLU A 12 -2.37 10.80 -10.81
N ASP A 13 -2.06 9.91 -11.76
CA ASP A 13 -3.01 9.46 -12.80
C ASP A 13 -4.21 8.71 -12.22
N GLU A 14 -4.00 7.90 -11.17
CA GLU A 14 -5.06 7.18 -10.46
C GLU A 14 -5.74 8.02 -9.36
N ASN A 15 -5.35 9.30 -9.21
CA ASN A 15 -5.87 10.24 -8.22
C ASN A 15 -5.80 9.69 -6.79
N ILE A 16 -4.65 9.11 -6.44
CA ILE A 16 -4.36 8.52 -5.14
C ILE A 16 -3.72 9.58 -4.24
N GLU A 17 -4.25 9.75 -3.03
CA GLU A 17 -3.67 10.62 -2.02
C GLU A 17 -2.50 9.89 -1.34
N LEU A 18 -1.31 10.47 -1.39
CA LEU A 18 -0.11 9.93 -0.74
C LEU A 18 0.19 10.72 0.53
N GLU A 19 0.14 10.05 1.67
CA GLU A 19 0.40 10.65 2.98
C GLU A 19 1.57 9.97 3.69
N GLU A 20 2.27 10.75 4.52
CA GLU A 20 3.33 10.26 5.39
C GLU A 20 2.87 10.26 6.84
N PHE A 21 2.90 9.10 7.49
CA PHE A 21 2.38 8.94 8.84
C PHE A 21 3.39 8.29 9.79
N TYR A 22 3.28 8.58 11.09
CA TYR A 22 4.00 7.84 12.13
C TYR A 22 3.08 6.75 12.68
N PHE A 23 3.20 5.54 12.15
CA PHE A 23 2.42 4.41 12.68
C PHE A 23 2.87 4.09 14.12
N LYS A 24 1.89 3.82 14.98
CA LYS A 24 2.14 3.35 16.35
C LYS A 24 2.72 1.93 16.37
N SER A 25 2.36 1.12 15.37
CA SER A 25 2.85 -0.25 15.20
C SER A 25 4.14 -0.25 14.40
N SER A 26 5.19 -0.86 14.91
CA SER A 26 6.46 -1.03 14.20
C SER A 26 6.36 -1.91 12.96
N ASN A 27 5.30 -2.74 12.89
CA ASN A 27 5.12 -3.78 11.87
C ASN A 27 4.36 -3.29 10.64
N ILE A 28 3.87 -2.05 10.65
CA ILE A 28 3.17 -1.43 9.52
C ILE A 28 4.14 -0.43 8.91
N GLU A 29 4.45 -0.64 7.64
CA GLU A 29 5.41 0.16 6.87
C GLU A 29 4.69 1.03 5.83
N GLY A 30 3.57 0.54 5.31
CA GLY A 30 2.61 1.26 4.48
C GLY A 30 1.21 0.68 4.69
N ILE A 31 0.20 1.42 4.23
CA ILE A 31 -1.17 0.93 4.13
C ILE A 31 -1.89 1.61 2.97
N TYR A 32 -2.51 0.81 2.11
CA TYR A 32 -3.47 1.24 1.12
C TYR A 32 -4.90 0.99 1.60
N PHE A 33 -5.77 1.98 1.43
CA PHE A 33 -7.21 1.78 1.58
C PHE A 33 -8.02 2.62 0.60
N LYS A 34 -9.15 2.06 0.19
CA LYS A 34 -10.12 2.69 -0.71
C LYS A 34 -11.49 2.59 -0.09
N VAL A 35 -12.09 3.74 0.18
CA VAL A 35 -13.44 3.86 0.74
C VAL A 35 -14.31 4.55 -0.30
N SER A 36 -15.54 4.04 -0.50
CA SER A 36 -16.47 4.63 -1.45
C SER A 36 -16.76 6.10 -1.11
N GLY A 37 -16.58 6.98 -2.09
CA GLY A 37 -16.86 8.42 -1.96
C GLY A 37 -15.65 9.28 -1.56
N ILE A 38 -14.48 8.68 -1.34
CA ILE A 38 -13.21 9.40 -1.18
C ILE A 38 -12.16 8.86 -2.16
N ASN A 39 -11.12 9.64 -2.42
CA ASN A 39 -9.97 9.18 -3.19
C ASN A 39 -9.29 8.01 -2.45
N PRO A 40 -8.69 7.05 -3.17
CA PRO A 40 -7.85 6.05 -2.54
C PRO A 40 -6.66 6.72 -1.85
N ILE A 41 -6.24 6.19 -0.71
CA ILE A 41 -5.14 6.75 0.09
C ILE A 41 -4.05 5.69 0.24
N ILE A 42 -2.81 6.10 0.05
CA ILE A 42 -1.61 5.37 0.45
C ILE A 42 -0.97 6.15 1.59
N GLU A 43 -0.86 5.53 2.77
CA GLU A 43 -0.07 6.08 3.87
C GLU A 43 1.25 5.30 3.97
N ILE A 44 2.37 6.00 4.04
CA ILE A 44 3.71 5.40 4.21
C ILE A 44 4.31 5.83 5.54
N HIS A 45 5.01 4.91 6.20
CA HIS A 45 5.65 5.23 7.47
C HIS A 45 6.80 6.23 7.24
N LYS A 46 6.72 7.39 7.89
CA LYS A 46 7.72 8.47 7.77
C LYS A 46 9.17 8.07 8.09
N LYS A 47 9.38 6.98 8.84
CA LYS A 47 10.72 6.42 9.12
C LYS A 47 11.42 5.95 7.84
N LEU A 48 10.66 5.57 6.80
CA LEU A 48 11.20 5.04 5.55
C LEU A 48 11.80 6.10 4.65
N LEU A 49 11.56 7.40 4.91
CA LEU A 49 12.17 8.48 4.14
C LEU A 49 13.70 8.49 4.26
N ALA A 50 14.24 7.91 5.33
CA ALA A 50 15.69 7.73 5.51
C ALA A 50 16.27 6.57 4.68
N ASP A 51 15.44 5.66 4.15
CA ASP A 51 15.83 4.53 3.32
C ASP A 51 15.02 4.52 2.02
N THR A 52 15.57 5.17 1.00
CA THR A 52 14.91 5.32 -0.31
C THR A 52 14.56 3.98 -0.97
N ARG A 53 15.35 2.92 -0.78
CA ARG A 53 15.07 1.62 -1.42
C ARG A 53 13.86 0.98 -0.76
N LYS A 54 13.81 1.01 0.56
CA LYS A 54 12.69 0.48 1.33
C LYS A 54 11.42 1.29 1.09
N TYR A 55 11.53 2.62 1.04
CA TYR A 55 10.43 3.51 0.67
C TYR A 55 9.84 3.15 -0.70
N ILE A 56 10.67 3.03 -1.74
CA ILE A 56 10.21 2.65 -3.09
C ILE A 56 9.53 1.28 -3.07
N SER A 57 10.13 0.30 -2.39
CA SER A 57 9.58 -1.05 -2.30
C SER A 57 8.20 -1.08 -1.65
N VAL A 58 8.01 -0.35 -0.54
CA VAL A 58 6.73 -0.30 0.17
C VAL A 58 5.72 0.49 -0.65
N LEU A 59 6.11 1.64 -1.22
CA LEU A 59 5.22 2.44 -2.05
C LEU A 59 4.72 1.66 -3.28
N ALA A 60 5.60 0.89 -3.92
CA ALA A 60 5.22 0.01 -5.03
C ALA A 60 4.27 -1.12 -4.60
N GLU A 61 4.47 -1.70 -3.40
CA GLU A 61 3.54 -2.71 -2.84
C GLU A 61 2.15 -2.11 -2.58
N GLU A 62 2.06 -0.93 -1.96
CA GLU A 62 0.77 -0.25 -1.72
C GLU A 62 0.07 0.18 -3.01
N LEU A 63 0.84 0.61 -4.02
CA LEU A 63 0.29 0.88 -5.34
C LEU A 63 -0.19 -0.42 -6.02
N GLY A 64 0.51 -1.53 -5.82
CA GLY A 64 0.07 -2.85 -6.25
C GLY A 64 -1.25 -3.29 -5.60
N HIS A 65 -1.48 -2.91 -4.34
CA HIS A 65 -2.78 -3.13 -3.70
C HIS A 65 -3.91 -2.39 -4.42
N HIS A 66 -3.69 -1.17 -4.92
CA HIS A 66 -4.69 -0.45 -5.71
C HIS A 66 -5.19 -1.24 -6.92
N PHE A 67 -4.28 -1.87 -7.67
CA PHE A 67 -4.61 -2.57 -8.91
C PHE A 67 -5.05 -4.03 -8.71
N THR A 68 -4.59 -4.69 -7.65
CA THR A 68 -4.71 -6.15 -7.52
C THR A 68 -5.64 -6.60 -6.40
N SER A 69 -5.87 -5.76 -5.39
CA SER A 69 -6.63 -6.14 -4.20
C SER A 69 -8.13 -5.95 -4.38
N SER A 70 -8.89 -6.81 -3.72
CA SER A 70 -10.35 -6.80 -3.74
C SER A 70 -10.90 -6.88 -2.31
N GLY A 71 -11.86 -6.01 -1.99
CA GLY A 71 -12.45 -5.93 -0.65
C GLY A 71 -11.61 -5.08 0.32
N ASN A 72 -12.00 -5.09 1.61
CA ASN A 72 -11.32 -4.31 2.64
C ASN A 72 -10.27 -5.15 3.39
N LEU A 73 -9.00 -5.01 3.03
CA LEU A 73 -7.90 -5.75 3.66
C LEU A 73 -7.57 -5.30 5.09
N THR A 74 -8.06 -4.13 5.51
CA THR A 74 -7.86 -3.60 6.87
C THR A 74 -8.81 -4.23 7.90
N SER A 75 -9.82 -4.99 7.44
CA SER A 75 -10.80 -5.65 8.31
C SER A 75 -10.17 -6.75 9.17
N GLU A 76 -10.65 -6.98 10.37
CA GLU A 76 -10.11 -8.04 11.23
C GLU A 76 -10.25 -9.43 10.58
N CYS A 77 -9.17 -10.23 10.59
CA CYS A 77 -9.21 -11.61 10.12
C CYS A 77 -9.76 -12.51 11.23
N ILE A 78 -11.05 -12.84 11.17
CA ILE A 78 -11.73 -13.65 12.18
C ILE A 78 -11.43 -15.14 11.96
N THR A 79 -11.42 -15.59 10.71
CA THR A 79 -11.23 -17.00 10.35
C THR A 79 -9.86 -17.29 9.77
N TYR A 80 -9.47 -18.57 9.73
CA TYR A 80 -8.26 -18.99 9.03
C TYR A 80 -8.32 -18.69 7.52
N SER A 81 -9.49 -18.86 6.91
CA SER A 81 -9.73 -18.52 5.51
C SER A 81 -9.48 -17.03 5.23
N ASP A 82 -9.85 -16.14 6.16
CA ASP A 82 -9.57 -14.71 6.04
C ASP A 82 -8.07 -14.43 6.04
N LYS A 83 -7.30 -15.12 6.88
CA LYS A 83 -5.83 -15.00 6.92
C LYS A 83 -5.20 -15.45 5.60
N ILE A 84 -5.67 -16.57 5.04
CA ILE A 84 -5.20 -17.07 3.75
C ILE A 84 -5.56 -16.11 2.63
N ASN A 85 -6.77 -15.56 2.63
CA ASN A 85 -7.20 -14.58 1.64
C ASN A 85 -6.38 -13.31 1.72
N ARG A 86 -6.16 -12.74 2.92
CA ARG A 86 -5.25 -11.61 3.10
C ARG A 86 -3.87 -11.95 2.55
N SER A 87 -3.26 -13.05 2.99
CA SER A 87 -1.92 -13.46 2.54
C SER A 87 -1.80 -13.57 1.01
N LYS A 88 -2.85 -14.05 0.33
CA LYS A 88 -2.88 -14.10 -1.14
C LYS A 88 -2.91 -12.71 -1.78
N GLN A 89 -3.65 -11.76 -1.20
CA GLN A 89 -3.76 -10.40 -1.71
C GLN A 89 -2.45 -9.63 -1.50
N GLU A 90 -1.86 -9.75 -0.31
CA GLU A 90 -0.52 -9.27 0.01
C GLU A 90 0.53 -9.80 -1.00
N ASN A 91 0.46 -11.09 -1.32
CA ASN A 91 1.39 -11.69 -2.29
C ASN A 91 1.18 -11.15 -3.71
N LYS A 92 -0.06 -10.88 -4.13
CA LYS A 92 -0.34 -10.29 -5.45
C LYS A 92 0.20 -8.87 -5.55
N ALA A 93 0.01 -8.06 -4.51
CA ALA A 93 0.54 -6.70 -4.45
C ALA A 93 2.08 -6.70 -4.54
N ARG A 94 2.75 -7.58 -3.78
CA ARG A 94 4.22 -7.75 -3.89
C ARG A 94 4.72 -8.25 -5.23
N MET A 95 3.95 -9.08 -5.92
CA MET A 95 4.32 -9.55 -7.26
C MET A 95 4.12 -8.49 -8.34
N TRP A 96 3.25 -7.50 -8.09
CA TRP A 96 3.04 -6.38 -8.98
C TRP A 96 4.15 -5.33 -8.87
N ALA A 97 4.64 -5.10 -7.64
CA ALA A 97 5.72 -4.17 -7.30
C ALA A 97 7.08 -4.55 -7.91
#